data_AF-A0A858XPF7-F1
#
_entry.id   AF-A0A858XPF7-F1
#
_cell.length_a   1.000
_cell.length_b   1.000
_cell.length_c   1.000
_cell.angle_alpha   90.00
_cell.angle_beta   90.00
_cell.angle_gamma   90.00
#
_symmetry.space_group_name_H-M   'P 1'
#
loop_
_entity.id
_entity.type
_entity.pdbx_description
1 polymer ?
#
loop_
_entity_poly.entity_id
_entity_poly.type
_entity_poly.pdbx_seq_one_letter_code
_entity_poly.pdbx_strand_id
1 'polypeptide(L)'
;MGQEFCQSCGMPLTDTNKGTNSDGSLNNEYCSYCYQKGQFTQDFNMSQMIEFCAQFTDQINKETGWNLTPEQAKENMRQFFPTLKRWKEKDERTLTEKATDLLAQCKDITIASIDDEGFPRPVPMSKISSKGCNEVWLATAANSVKVTDFKLNNKAGLCYSNYGDSVGLRGIIEIITDDNIRKEMWQDWLINHFPYGHTDPNFVLLHFIGKEATFWINGEFAHEKL
;
A
#
# COMPACT_ATOMS: atom_id res chain seq x y z
N MET A 1 32.68 20.73 -3.62
CA MET A 1 32.07 20.06 -4.78
C MET A 1 30.75 19.49 -4.29
N GLY A 2 29.66 20.18 -4.62
CA GLY A 2 28.34 20.01 -4.00
C GLY A 2 27.66 18.72 -4.45
N GLN A 3 26.74 18.20 -3.64
CA GLN A 3 25.98 16.99 -3.96
C GLN A 3 25.29 17.12 -5.32
N GLU A 4 25.75 16.33 -6.29
CA GLU A 4 25.23 16.34 -7.68
C GLU A 4 23.91 15.56 -7.83
N PHE A 5 23.46 14.85 -6.78
CA PHE A 5 22.32 13.94 -6.83
C PHE A 5 21.31 14.19 -5.72
N CYS A 6 20.04 13.96 -6.04
CA CYS A 6 18.91 13.97 -5.13
C CYS A 6 19.13 12.95 -4.01
N GLN A 7 19.07 13.41 -2.76
CA GLN A 7 19.31 12.62 -1.56
C GLN A 7 18.14 11.70 -1.16
N SER A 8 17.23 11.43 -2.11
CA SER A 8 16.10 10.50 -1.98
C SER A 8 16.05 9.49 -3.14
N CYS A 9 16.06 9.94 -4.40
CA CYS A 9 15.94 9.03 -5.55
C CYS A 9 17.24 8.85 -6.35
N GLY A 10 18.31 9.54 -5.97
CA GLY A 10 19.59 9.47 -6.68
C GLY A 10 19.62 10.17 -8.05
N MET A 11 18.55 10.88 -8.44
CA MET A 11 18.50 11.61 -9.71
C MET A 11 19.46 12.81 -9.71
N PRO A 12 20.22 13.07 -10.79
CA PRO A 12 21.05 14.26 -10.90
C PRO A 12 20.26 15.56 -10.70
N LEU A 13 20.77 16.45 -9.86
CA LEU A 13 20.16 17.76 -9.59
C LEU A 13 20.68 18.81 -10.57
N THR A 14 19.74 19.56 -11.15
CA THR A 14 19.97 20.72 -12.02
C THR A 14 19.12 21.88 -11.53
N ASP A 15 19.40 23.11 -11.95
CA ASP A 15 18.63 24.27 -11.49
C ASP A 15 17.14 24.23 -11.90
N THR A 16 16.77 23.39 -12.87
CA THR A 16 15.39 23.25 -13.35
C THR A 16 14.58 22.18 -12.64
N ASN A 17 15.21 21.30 -11.85
CA ASN A 17 14.56 20.14 -11.25
C ASN A 17 14.62 20.10 -9.71
N LYS A 18 15.06 21.18 -9.07
CA LYS A 18 15.14 21.29 -7.61
C LYS A 18 13.76 21.34 -6.95
N GLY A 19 13.66 20.71 -5.79
CA GLY A 19 12.48 20.76 -4.93
C GLY A 19 12.29 22.13 -4.26
N THR A 20 11.27 22.25 -3.42
CA THR A 20 10.97 23.50 -2.70
C THR A 20 10.84 23.30 -1.20
N ASN A 21 11.42 24.23 -0.43
CA ASN A 21 11.26 24.33 1.02
C ASN A 21 9.90 24.91 1.40
N SER A 22 9.57 24.91 2.70
CA SER A 22 8.31 25.45 3.21
C SER A 22 8.15 26.97 2.99
N ASP A 23 9.26 27.70 2.91
CA ASP A 23 9.31 29.13 2.59
C ASP A 23 9.26 29.44 1.07
N GLY A 24 9.17 28.39 0.23
CA GLY A 24 9.16 28.50 -1.23
C GLY A 24 10.54 28.60 -1.89
N SER A 25 11.64 28.64 -1.12
CA SER A 25 12.99 28.62 -1.67
C SER A 25 13.34 27.25 -2.30
N LEU A 26 14.30 27.23 -3.23
CA LEU A 26 14.75 26.00 -3.87
C LEU A 26 15.54 25.12 -2.88
N ASN A 27 15.29 23.81 -2.93
CA ASN A 27 16.01 22.83 -2.16
C ASN A 27 17.18 22.25 -2.98
N ASN A 28 18.40 22.33 -2.45
CA ASN A 28 19.61 21.86 -3.14
C ASN A 28 19.93 20.38 -2.86
N GLU A 29 19.12 19.69 -2.07
CA GLU A 29 19.34 18.29 -1.68
C GLU A 29 18.35 17.33 -2.34
N TYR A 30 17.15 17.80 -2.66
CA TYR A 30 16.06 16.99 -3.17
C TYR A 30 15.47 17.57 -4.45
N CYS A 31 15.10 16.69 -5.38
CA CYS A 31 14.42 17.09 -6.61
C CYS A 31 12.94 17.41 -6.39
N SER A 32 12.32 18.09 -7.35
CA SER A 32 10.92 18.46 -7.35
C SER A 32 9.97 17.26 -7.33
N TYR A 33 10.40 16.08 -7.80
CA TYR A 33 9.58 14.88 -7.70
C TYR A 33 9.55 14.27 -6.31
N CYS A 34 10.61 14.46 -5.50
CA CYS A 34 10.69 13.88 -4.17
C CYS A 34 10.26 14.83 -3.07
N TYR A 35 10.48 16.14 -3.22
CA TYR A 35 10.31 17.10 -2.13
C TYR A 35 9.73 18.43 -2.62
N GLN A 36 8.58 18.83 -2.08
CA GLN A 36 7.92 20.08 -2.40
C GLN A 36 7.29 20.70 -1.16
N LYS A 37 7.30 22.04 -1.08
CA LYS A 37 6.68 22.81 0.00
C LYS A 37 7.13 22.36 1.40
N GLY A 38 8.38 21.91 1.53
CA GLY A 38 8.93 21.46 2.81
C GLY A 38 8.54 20.03 3.22
N GLN A 39 7.96 19.23 2.31
CA GLN A 39 7.54 17.85 2.61
C GLN A 39 7.90 16.90 1.47
N PHE A 40 8.12 15.63 1.82
CA PHE A 40 8.23 14.59 0.80
C PHE A 40 6.89 14.37 0.12
N THR A 41 6.90 14.28 -1.21
CA THR A 41 5.70 14.10 -2.04
C THR A 41 5.10 12.70 -1.92
N GLN A 42 5.91 11.73 -1.47
CA GLN A 42 5.54 10.32 -1.32
C GLN A 42 6.08 9.81 0.01
N ASP A 43 5.21 9.13 0.75
CA ASP A 43 5.55 8.40 1.98
C ASP A 43 6.00 6.98 1.65
N PHE A 44 7.19 6.89 1.06
CA PHE A 44 7.83 5.64 0.69
C PHE A 44 8.97 5.30 1.65
N ASN A 45 9.12 4.00 1.91
CA ASN A 45 10.41 3.45 2.32
C ASN A 45 11.37 3.29 1.13
N MET A 46 12.60 2.84 1.41
CA MET A 46 13.63 2.71 0.39
C MET A 46 13.24 1.71 -0.71
N SER A 47 12.72 0.52 -0.36
CA SER A 47 12.34 -0.48 -1.36
C SER A 47 11.21 0.00 -2.26
N GLN A 48 10.23 0.71 -1.71
CA GLN A 48 9.15 1.33 -2.50
C GLN A 48 9.68 2.42 -3.43
N MET A 49 10.64 3.24 -2.98
CA MET A 49 11.30 4.23 -3.84
C MET A 49 12.06 3.56 -5.00
N ILE A 50 12.72 2.43 -4.75
CA ILE A 50 13.42 1.65 -5.79
C ILE A 50 12.42 1.13 -6.83
N GLU A 51 11.32 0.54 -6.39
CA GLU A 51 10.26 0.04 -7.28
C GLU A 51 9.63 1.17 -8.09
N PHE A 52 9.40 2.33 -7.47
CA PHE A 52 8.90 3.52 -8.17
C PHE A 52 9.90 4.02 -9.22
N CYS A 53 11.18 4.18 -8.86
CA CYS A 53 12.21 4.66 -9.79
C CYS A 53 12.43 3.70 -10.96
N ALA A 54 12.31 2.38 -10.73
CA ALA A 54 12.49 1.36 -11.76
C ALA A 54 11.46 1.48 -12.91
N GLN A 55 10.29 2.07 -12.67
CA GLN A 55 9.28 2.33 -13.71
C GLN A 55 9.78 3.30 -14.79
N PHE A 56 10.80 4.11 -14.48
CA PHE A 56 11.38 5.10 -15.38
C PHE A 56 12.66 4.61 -16.07
N THR A 57 13.05 3.34 -15.90
CA THR A 57 14.29 2.78 -16.46
C THR A 57 14.39 2.98 -17.97
N ASP A 58 13.31 2.74 -18.71
CA ASP A 58 13.29 2.92 -20.17
C ASP A 58 13.50 4.38 -20.60
N GLN A 59 12.95 5.32 -19.83
CA GLN A 59 13.14 6.74 -20.10
C GLN A 59 14.60 7.14 -19.80
N ILE A 60 15.13 6.70 -18.67
CA ILE A 60 16.53 6.96 -18.28
C ILE A 60 17.49 6.41 -19.34
N ASN A 61 17.28 5.17 -19.80
CA ASN A 61 18.09 4.57 -20.87
C ASN A 61 18.11 5.41 -22.15
N LYS A 62 16.96 6.01 -22.54
CA LYS A 62 16.87 6.88 -23.72
C LYS A 62 17.65 8.18 -23.56
N GLU A 63 17.62 8.76 -22.36
CA GLU A 63 18.28 10.05 -22.08
C GLU A 63 19.79 9.90 -21.87
N THR A 64 20.23 8.81 -21.24
CA THR A 64 21.65 8.57 -20.92
C THR A 64 22.39 7.73 -21.96
N GLY A 65 21.67 7.03 -22.84
CA GLY A 65 22.22 6.03 -23.74
C GLY A 65 22.58 4.71 -23.07
N TRP A 66 22.14 4.49 -21.82
CA TRP A 66 22.31 3.21 -21.13
C TRP A 66 21.34 2.14 -21.68
N ASN A 67 21.62 0.88 -21.32
CA ASN A 67 20.78 -0.26 -21.69
C ASN A 67 20.62 -1.20 -20.50
N LEU A 68 20.04 -0.67 -19.41
CA LEU A 68 19.74 -1.43 -18.20
C LEU A 68 18.35 -2.05 -18.28
N THR A 69 18.21 -3.29 -17.82
CA THR A 69 16.88 -3.83 -17.49
C THR A 69 16.36 -3.21 -16.20
N PRO A 70 15.04 -3.19 -15.95
CA PRO A 70 14.49 -2.72 -14.68
C PRO A 70 15.11 -3.42 -13.46
N GLU A 71 15.36 -4.73 -13.54
CA GLU A 71 15.97 -5.48 -12.45
C GLU A 71 17.45 -5.10 -12.21
N GLN A 72 18.22 -4.83 -13.27
CA GLN A 72 19.58 -4.29 -13.12
C GLN A 72 19.58 -2.89 -12.52
N ALA A 73 18.62 -2.05 -12.92
CA ALA A 73 18.46 -0.72 -12.35
C ALA A 73 18.12 -0.79 -10.85
N LYS A 74 17.20 -1.69 -10.45
CA LYS A 74 16.87 -1.93 -9.04
C LYS A 74 18.08 -2.39 -8.24
N GLU A 75 18.88 -3.32 -8.76
CA GLU A 75 20.10 -3.79 -8.07
C GLU A 75 21.09 -2.64 -7.84
N ASN A 76 21.33 -1.81 -8.87
CA ASN A 76 22.18 -0.62 -8.72
C ASN A 76 21.62 0.36 -7.66
N MET A 77 20.30 0.56 -7.64
CA MET A 77 19.65 1.43 -6.64
C MET A 77 19.73 0.83 -5.23
N ARG A 78 19.63 -0.49 -5.05
CA ARG A 78 19.81 -1.16 -3.75
C ARG A 78 21.21 -0.93 -3.18
N GLN A 79 22.23 -0.84 -4.03
CA GLN A 79 23.59 -0.53 -3.61
C GLN A 79 23.79 0.96 -3.32
N PHE A 80 23.16 1.84 -4.09
CA PHE A 80 23.36 3.29 -3.98
C PHE A 80 22.50 3.97 -2.90
N PHE A 81 21.21 3.65 -2.83
CA PHE A 81 20.23 4.34 -1.98
C PHE A 81 20.59 4.35 -0.48
N PRO A 82 21.17 3.30 0.12
CA PRO A 82 21.62 3.33 1.53
C PRO A 82 22.62 4.45 1.84
N THR A 83 23.28 5.03 0.83
CA THR A 83 24.22 6.14 1.01
C THR A 83 23.56 7.52 1.02
N LEU A 84 22.29 7.62 0.60
CA LEU A 84 21.53 8.87 0.50
C LEU A 84 20.95 9.28 1.85
N LYS A 85 20.90 10.59 2.13
CA LYS A 85 20.46 11.11 3.44
C LYS A 85 19.11 10.56 3.91
N ARG A 86 18.11 10.43 3.02
CA ARG A 86 16.77 9.94 3.39
C ARG A 86 16.77 8.50 3.92
N TRP A 87 17.70 7.67 3.45
CA TRP A 87 17.72 6.21 3.73
C TRP A 87 18.87 5.76 4.61
N LYS A 88 19.80 6.68 4.91
CA LYS A 88 20.99 6.39 5.71
C LYS A 88 20.65 6.03 7.16
N GLU A 89 19.58 6.63 7.68
CA GLU A 89 19.08 6.30 9.01
C GLU A 89 18.22 5.05 8.95
N LYS A 90 18.40 4.16 9.93
CA LYS A 90 17.64 2.93 10.03
C LYS A 90 16.23 3.25 10.51
N ASP A 91 15.25 2.65 9.84
CA ASP A 91 13.85 2.70 10.27
C ASP A 91 13.65 1.75 11.46
N GLU A 92 13.51 2.33 12.66
CA GLU A 92 13.33 1.59 13.92
C GLU A 92 11.88 1.18 14.20
N ARG A 93 10.93 1.51 13.29
CA ARG A 93 9.55 1.02 13.40
C ARG A 93 9.50 -0.50 13.29
N THR A 94 8.57 -1.09 14.03
CA THR A 94 8.21 -2.51 13.91
C THR A 94 7.57 -2.82 12.56
N LEU A 95 7.56 -4.09 12.15
CA LEU A 95 6.87 -4.51 10.93
C LEU A 95 5.36 -4.23 10.98
N THR A 96 4.75 -4.32 12.16
CA THR A 96 3.34 -3.97 12.37
C THR A 96 3.07 -2.48 12.13
N GLU A 97 3.94 -1.59 12.60
CA GLU A 97 3.82 -0.15 12.33
C GLU A 97 4.02 0.14 10.84
N LYS A 98 5.07 -0.40 10.22
CA LYS A 98 5.32 -0.26 8.77
C LYS A 98 4.14 -0.80 7.94
N ALA A 99 3.56 -1.92 8.34
CA ALA A 99 2.41 -2.54 7.69
C ALA A 99 1.12 -1.73 7.85
N THR A 100 0.95 -1.02 8.97
CA THR A 100 -0.16 -0.10 9.19
C THR A 100 -0.12 1.03 8.16
N ASP A 101 1.04 1.63 7.95
CA ASP A 101 1.23 2.69 6.94
C ASP A 101 1.04 2.14 5.52
N LEU A 102 1.55 0.94 5.24
CA LEU A 102 1.34 0.25 3.95
C LEU A 102 -0.15 0.03 3.67
N LEU A 103 -0.90 -0.50 4.64
CA LEU A 103 -2.32 -0.74 4.51
C LEU A 103 -3.08 0.57 4.30
N ALA A 104 -2.71 1.65 4.99
CA ALA A 104 -3.33 2.96 4.83
C ALA A 104 -3.25 3.47 3.37
N GLN A 105 -2.13 3.20 2.68
CA GLN A 105 -1.92 3.56 1.27
C GLN A 105 -2.70 2.66 0.29
N CYS A 106 -3.14 1.47 0.70
CA CYS A 106 -3.87 0.54 -0.16
C CYS A 106 -5.36 0.90 -0.24
N LYS A 107 -5.85 1.22 -1.44
CA LYS A 107 -7.27 1.40 -1.73
C LYS A 107 -7.99 0.09 -1.98
N ASP A 108 -7.33 -0.84 -2.65
CA ASP A 108 -7.83 -2.17 -2.93
C ASP A 108 -6.98 -3.21 -2.19
N ILE A 109 -7.63 -4.26 -1.74
CA ILE A 109 -7.00 -5.43 -1.11
C ILE A 109 -7.50 -6.69 -1.81
N THR A 110 -6.86 -7.83 -1.58
CA THR A 110 -7.41 -9.13 -2.03
C THR A 110 -7.84 -9.93 -0.82
N ILE A 111 -9.10 -10.36 -0.80
CA ILE A 111 -9.64 -11.25 0.24
C ILE A 111 -10.01 -12.60 -0.39
N ALA A 112 -9.67 -13.68 0.31
CA ALA A 112 -10.00 -15.04 -0.06
C ALA A 112 -10.99 -15.64 0.94
N SER A 113 -12.16 -16.05 0.43
CA SER A 113 -13.06 -16.99 1.09
C SER A 113 -12.73 -18.43 0.69
N ILE A 114 -13.36 -19.41 1.34
CA ILE A 114 -13.27 -20.83 0.98
C ILE A 114 -14.70 -21.32 0.80
N ASP A 115 -14.99 -21.92 -0.35
CA ASP A 115 -16.32 -22.50 -0.62
C ASP A 115 -16.53 -23.85 0.10
N ASP A 116 -17.69 -24.45 -0.10
CA ASP A 116 -18.08 -25.72 0.52
C ASP A 116 -17.32 -26.94 -0.06
N GLU A 117 -16.76 -26.82 -1.25
CA GLU A 117 -15.87 -27.80 -1.88
C GLU A 117 -14.40 -27.64 -1.44
N GLY A 118 -14.07 -26.57 -0.71
CA GLY A 118 -12.74 -26.28 -0.18
C GLY A 118 -11.83 -25.49 -1.11
N PHE A 119 -12.35 -24.93 -2.21
CA PHE A 119 -11.56 -24.08 -3.10
C PHE A 119 -11.42 -22.66 -2.52
N PRO A 120 -10.20 -22.09 -2.55
CA PRO A 120 -10.00 -20.70 -2.17
C PRO A 120 -10.46 -19.77 -3.29
N ARG A 121 -11.13 -18.68 -2.93
CA ARG A 121 -11.65 -17.70 -3.89
C ARG A 121 -11.11 -16.29 -3.62
N PRO A 122 -9.87 -15.98 -4.07
CA PRO A 122 -9.31 -14.65 -3.95
C PRO A 122 -10.06 -13.66 -4.84
N VAL A 123 -10.48 -12.54 -4.27
CA VAL A 123 -11.20 -11.48 -4.99
C VAL A 123 -10.66 -10.12 -4.55
N PRO A 124 -10.25 -9.24 -5.49
CA PRO A 124 -9.92 -7.87 -5.15
C PRO A 124 -11.17 -7.11 -4.70
N MET A 125 -11.05 -6.34 -3.62
CA MET A 125 -12.12 -5.53 -3.06
C MET A 125 -11.58 -4.18 -2.60
N SER A 126 -12.38 -3.14 -2.84
CA SER A 126 -12.07 -1.81 -2.33
C SER A 126 -12.27 -1.76 -0.82
N LYS A 127 -11.27 -1.23 -0.13
CA LYS A 127 -11.23 -1.02 1.30
C LYS A 127 -12.09 0.20 1.68
N ILE A 128 -13.01 0.01 2.63
CA ILE A 128 -13.75 1.14 3.22
C ILE A 128 -12.85 1.84 4.24
N SER A 129 -12.38 1.07 5.22
CA SER A 129 -11.55 1.55 6.31
C SER A 129 -10.67 0.43 6.84
N SER A 130 -9.68 0.80 7.66
CA SER A 130 -8.78 -0.14 8.31
C SER A 130 -8.30 0.45 9.63
N LYS A 131 -7.94 -0.43 10.56
CA LYS A 131 -7.29 -0.06 11.82
C LYS A 131 -6.08 -0.96 12.06
N GLY A 132 -4.95 -0.34 12.40
CA GLY A 132 -3.67 -1.05 12.47
C GLY A 132 -3.32 -1.70 11.12
N CYS A 133 -2.65 -2.85 11.18
CA CYS A 133 -2.23 -3.60 10.00
C CYS A 133 -3.16 -4.76 9.63
N ASN A 134 -4.18 -5.04 10.44
CA ASN A 134 -4.90 -6.33 10.42
C ASN A 134 -6.41 -6.27 10.56
N GLU A 135 -6.99 -5.11 10.85
CA GLU A 135 -8.44 -4.91 10.86
C GLU A 135 -8.84 -4.17 9.58
N VAL A 136 -9.74 -4.77 8.78
CA VAL A 136 -10.15 -4.25 7.47
C VAL A 136 -11.65 -4.33 7.30
N TRP A 137 -12.26 -3.25 6.84
CA TRP A 137 -13.69 -3.17 6.56
C TRP A 137 -13.94 -3.06 5.07
N LEU A 138 -14.87 -3.88 4.57
CA LEU A 138 -15.26 -3.99 3.17
C LEU A 138 -16.78 -3.91 3.02
N ALA A 139 -17.25 -3.48 1.84
CA ALA A 139 -18.67 -3.54 1.47
C ALA A 139 -18.89 -4.70 0.49
N THR A 140 -20.02 -5.39 0.60
CA THR A 140 -20.46 -6.35 -0.42
C THR A 140 -21.98 -6.48 -0.44
N ALA A 141 -22.48 -7.13 -1.49
CA ALA A 141 -23.87 -7.53 -1.60
C ALA A 141 -24.20 -8.70 -0.66
N ALA A 142 -25.33 -8.64 0.05
CA ALA A 142 -25.82 -9.70 0.94
C ALA A 142 -26.01 -11.05 0.23
N ASN A 143 -26.34 -11.02 -1.07
CA ASN A 143 -26.50 -12.19 -1.92
C ASN A 143 -25.21 -12.59 -2.67
N SER A 144 -24.07 -11.96 -2.37
CA SER A 144 -22.81 -12.30 -3.05
C SER A 144 -22.28 -13.66 -2.63
N VAL A 145 -21.57 -14.33 -3.54
CA VAL A 145 -20.93 -15.64 -3.28
C VAL A 145 -20.07 -15.60 -2.02
N LYS A 146 -19.34 -14.50 -1.74
CA LYS A 146 -18.47 -14.41 -0.55
C LYS A 146 -19.25 -14.41 0.75
N VAL A 147 -20.45 -13.83 0.75
CA VAL A 147 -21.32 -13.86 1.92
C VAL A 147 -21.83 -15.27 2.15
N THR A 148 -22.15 -16.02 1.10
CA THR A 148 -22.47 -17.44 1.19
C THR A 148 -21.30 -18.24 1.76
N ASP A 149 -20.09 -18.06 1.21
CA ASP A 149 -18.87 -18.73 1.68
C ASP A 149 -18.63 -18.42 3.18
N PHE A 150 -18.65 -17.14 3.58
CA PHE A 150 -18.37 -16.73 4.96
C PHE A 150 -19.44 -17.11 5.97
N LYS A 151 -20.68 -17.35 5.54
CA LYS A 151 -21.73 -17.93 6.40
C LYS A 151 -21.45 -19.40 6.74
N LEU A 152 -20.83 -20.13 5.82
CA LEU A 152 -20.45 -21.54 6.02
C LEU A 152 -19.10 -21.66 6.75
N ASN A 153 -18.14 -20.83 6.37
CA ASN A 153 -16.79 -20.82 6.90
C ASN A 153 -16.27 -19.39 7.01
N ASN A 154 -16.23 -18.86 8.22
CA ASN A 154 -15.81 -17.47 8.45
C ASN A 154 -14.28 -17.26 8.39
N LYS A 155 -13.47 -18.30 8.13
CA LYS A 155 -12.02 -18.15 7.97
C LYS A 155 -11.71 -17.47 6.64
N ALA A 156 -10.80 -16.51 6.68
CA ALA A 156 -10.41 -15.75 5.51
C ALA A 156 -8.88 -15.56 5.43
N GLY A 157 -8.38 -15.48 4.20
CA GLY A 157 -7.09 -14.88 3.90
C GLY A 157 -7.29 -13.47 3.38
N LEU A 158 -6.43 -12.53 3.73
CA LEU A 158 -6.44 -11.18 3.15
C LEU A 158 -5.00 -10.76 2.86
N CYS A 159 -4.73 -10.16 1.71
CA CYS A 159 -3.43 -9.57 1.43
C CYS A 159 -3.55 -8.18 0.83
N TYR A 160 -2.56 -7.35 1.12
CA TYR A 160 -2.38 -6.03 0.54
C TYR A 160 -0.91 -5.83 0.19
N SER A 161 -0.66 -5.01 -0.82
CA SER A 161 0.68 -4.77 -1.33
C SER A 161 0.76 -3.40 -1.99
N ASN A 162 1.92 -2.75 -1.85
CA ASN A 162 2.19 -1.49 -2.53
C ASN A 162 3.69 -1.40 -2.84
N TYR A 163 4.04 -1.13 -4.10
CA TYR A 163 5.43 -0.96 -4.56
C TYR A 163 6.41 -2.03 -4.03
N GLY A 164 6.10 -3.30 -4.24
CA GLY A 164 6.96 -4.44 -3.88
C GLY A 164 6.82 -4.93 -2.45
N ASP A 165 6.34 -4.10 -1.53
CA ASP A 165 6.00 -4.53 -0.18
C ASP A 165 4.65 -5.22 -0.15
N SER A 166 4.50 -6.23 0.70
CA SER A 166 3.25 -6.96 0.87
C SER A 166 3.07 -7.51 2.27
N VAL A 167 1.79 -7.69 2.65
CA VAL A 167 1.39 -8.38 3.87
C VAL A 167 0.31 -9.39 3.52
N GLY A 168 0.52 -10.62 3.95
CA GLY A 168 -0.49 -11.67 3.94
C GLY A 168 -1.03 -11.89 5.35
N LEU A 169 -2.35 -11.88 5.50
CA LEU A 169 -3.05 -12.06 6.76
C LEU A 169 -3.90 -13.33 6.72
N ARG A 170 -4.02 -13.97 7.88
CA ARG A 170 -5.06 -14.97 8.15
C ARG A 170 -5.92 -14.49 9.29
N GLY A 171 -7.22 -14.64 9.14
CA GLY A 171 -8.18 -14.08 10.08
C GLY A 171 -9.56 -14.69 9.95
N ILE A 172 -10.52 -13.97 10.52
CA ILE A 172 -11.94 -14.29 10.42
C ILE A 172 -12.71 -13.10 9.84
N ILE A 173 -13.90 -13.39 9.33
CA ILE A 173 -14.85 -12.41 8.86
C ILE A 173 -16.08 -12.41 9.75
N GLU A 174 -16.53 -11.21 10.11
CA GLU A 174 -17.86 -10.98 10.66
C GLU A 174 -18.70 -10.26 9.59
N ILE A 175 -19.89 -10.77 9.33
CA ILE A 175 -20.86 -10.13 8.42
C ILE A 175 -21.71 -9.19 9.27
N ILE A 176 -21.62 -7.90 9.01
CA ILE A 176 -22.31 -6.87 9.79
C ILE A 176 -23.48 -6.32 8.99
N THR A 177 -24.66 -6.40 9.60
CA THR A 177 -25.93 -5.90 9.06
C THR A 177 -26.56 -4.82 9.95
N ASP A 178 -25.87 -4.39 11.01
CA ASP A 178 -26.35 -3.34 11.91
C ASP A 178 -26.47 -2.00 11.19
N ASP A 179 -27.63 -1.37 11.28
CA ASP A 179 -27.95 -0.15 10.53
C ASP A 179 -27.12 1.05 10.98
N ASN A 180 -26.72 1.13 12.25
CA ASN A 180 -25.91 2.25 12.75
C ASN A 180 -24.48 2.14 12.21
N ILE A 181 -23.88 0.95 12.28
CA ILE A 181 -22.52 0.71 11.74
C ILE A 181 -22.52 0.90 10.23
N ARG A 182 -23.53 0.40 9.52
CA ARG A 182 -23.68 0.59 8.07
C ARG A 182 -23.78 2.07 7.69
N LYS A 183 -24.51 2.86 8.47
CA LYS A 183 -24.61 4.31 8.27
C LYS A 183 -23.26 5.00 8.51
N GLU A 184 -22.56 4.64 9.58
CA GLU A 184 -21.24 5.21 9.92
C GLU A 184 -20.18 4.89 8.87
N MET A 185 -20.18 3.66 8.36
CA MET A 185 -19.21 3.16 7.38
C MET A 185 -19.57 3.51 5.93
N TRP A 186 -20.67 4.21 5.69
CA TRP A 186 -21.10 4.58 4.35
C TRP A 186 -20.08 5.52 3.69
N GLN A 187 -19.81 5.27 2.40
CA GLN A 187 -18.96 6.10 1.55
C GLN A 187 -19.75 6.49 0.31
N ASP A 188 -19.69 7.75 -0.10
CA ASP A 188 -20.56 8.27 -1.18
C ASP A 188 -20.48 7.47 -2.48
N TRP A 189 -19.30 6.94 -2.81
CA TRP A 189 -19.09 6.14 -4.02
C TRP A 189 -19.84 4.79 -4.02
N LEU A 190 -20.28 4.30 -2.85
CA LEU A 190 -21.06 3.06 -2.72
C LEU A 190 -22.47 3.19 -3.30
N ILE A 191 -22.98 4.41 -3.53
CA ILE A 191 -24.29 4.65 -4.13
C ILE A 191 -24.43 3.99 -5.52
N ASN A 192 -23.32 3.83 -6.24
CA ASN A 192 -23.28 3.20 -7.55
C ASN A 192 -23.53 1.68 -7.51
N HIS A 193 -23.41 1.08 -6.32
CA HIS A 193 -23.60 -0.36 -6.09
C HIS A 193 -24.86 -0.65 -5.27
N PHE A 194 -25.24 0.28 -4.39
CA PHE A 194 -26.38 0.16 -3.47
C PHE A 194 -27.28 1.39 -3.63
N PRO A 195 -28.27 1.35 -4.56
CA PRO A 195 -29.05 2.52 -4.94
C PRO A 195 -29.93 3.09 -3.82
N TYR A 196 -30.19 2.31 -2.77
CA TYR A 196 -30.94 2.77 -1.59
C TYR A 196 -30.03 3.30 -0.47
N GLY A 197 -28.74 3.50 -0.74
CA GLY A 197 -27.81 4.06 0.21
C GLY A 197 -27.49 3.12 1.37
N HIS A 198 -27.17 3.70 2.54
CA HIS A 198 -26.77 2.93 3.71
C HIS A 198 -27.89 2.02 4.27
N THR A 199 -29.16 2.20 3.88
CA THR A 199 -30.30 1.34 4.27
C THR A 199 -30.63 0.26 3.25
N ASP A 200 -29.90 0.15 2.14
CA ASP A 200 -30.12 -0.87 1.12
C ASP A 200 -30.03 -2.28 1.70
N PRO A 201 -31.06 -3.14 1.65
CA PRO A 201 -31.02 -4.45 2.30
C PRO A 201 -29.93 -5.37 1.74
N ASN A 202 -29.39 -5.07 0.55
CA ASN A 202 -28.28 -5.80 -0.04
C ASN A 202 -26.92 -5.23 0.39
N PHE A 203 -26.83 -4.05 0.99
CA PHE A 203 -25.57 -3.50 1.52
C PHE A 203 -25.21 -4.15 2.86
N VAL A 204 -24.18 -4.99 2.87
CA VAL A 204 -23.60 -5.55 4.09
C VAL A 204 -22.13 -5.23 4.18
N LEU A 205 -21.63 -5.16 5.41
CA LEU A 205 -20.21 -4.98 5.67
C LEU A 205 -19.56 -6.32 5.99
N LEU A 206 -18.32 -6.49 5.55
CA LEU A 206 -17.43 -7.54 6.02
C LEU A 206 -16.37 -6.90 6.90
N HIS A 207 -16.32 -7.34 8.16
CA HIS A 207 -15.31 -6.95 9.12
C HIS A 207 -14.28 -8.07 9.21
N PHE A 208 -13.11 -7.85 8.62
CA PHE A 208 -11.99 -8.77 8.69
C PHE A 208 -11.14 -8.48 9.93
N ILE A 209 -10.90 -9.52 10.74
CA ILE A 209 -10.07 -9.48 11.93
C ILE A 209 -8.89 -10.44 11.74
N GLY A 210 -7.72 -9.90 11.42
CA GLY A 210 -6.48 -10.66 11.25
C GLY A 210 -5.91 -11.15 12.58
N LYS A 211 -5.47 -12.41 12.61
CA LYS A 211 -4.89 -13.10 13.78
C LYS A 211 -3.42 -13.48 13.59
N GLU A 212 -3.00 -13.60 12.34
CA GLU A 212 -1.63 -13.91 11.96
C GLU A 212 -1.26 -13.07 10.74
N ALA A 213 -0.02 -12.61 10.70
CA ALA A 213 0.55 -11.86 9.59
C ALA A 213 1.82 -12.52 9.07
N THR A 214 2.02 -12.41 7.75
CA THR A 214 3.26 -12.66 7.06
C THR A 214 3.65 -11.36 6.39
N PHE A 215 4.74 -10.75 6.84
CA PHE A 215 5.26 -9.48 6.35
C PHE A 215 6.35 -9.72 5.32
N TRP A 216 6.32 -8.93 4.26
CA TRP A 216 7.43 -8.69 3.35
C TRP A 216 7.53 -7.20 3.10
N ILE A 217 8.34 -6.50 3.91
CA ILE A 217 8.41 -5.04 3.90
C ILE A 217 9.86 -4.61 3.89
N ASN A 218 10.24 -3.79 2.92
CA ASN A 218 11.58 -3.24 2.78
C ASN A 218 12.70 -4.31 2.80
N GLY A 219 12.42 -5.49 2.23
CA GLY A 219 13.34 -6.64 2.22
C GLY A 219 13.38 -7.46 3.51
N GLU A 220 12.59 -7.10 4.51
CA GLU A 220 12.45 -7.84 5.77
C GLU A 220 11.26 -8.82 5.68
N PHE A 221 11.49 -10.08 6.06
CA PHE A 221 10.45 -11.13 6.11
C PHE A 221 10.22 -11.58 7.55
N ALA A 222 8.96 -11.61 7.98
CA ALA A 222 8.58 -12.19 9.28
C ALA A 222 7.19 -12.82 9.24
N HIS A 223 6.95 -13.74 10.16
CA HIS A 223 5.63 -14.28 10.43
C HIS A 223 5.31 -14.10 11.92
N GLU A 224 4.18 -13.47 12.22
CA GLU A 224 3.81 -13.07 13.58
C GLU A 224 2.34 -13.42 13.87
N LYS A 225 2.07 -13.68 15.14
CA LYS A 225 0.70 -13.68 15.69
C LYS A 225 0.35 -12.29 16.17
N LEU A 226 -0.89 -11.87 15.94
CA LEU A 226 -1.40 -10.53 16.22
C LEU A 226 -2.34 -10.52 17.42
#